data_AF-A0AAW1Y218-F1
#
_entry.id   AF-A0AAW1Y218-F1
#
_cell.length_a   1.000
_cell.length_b   1.000
_cell.length_c   1.000
_cell.angle_alpha   90.00
_cell.angle_beta   90.00
_cell.angle_gamma   90.00
#
_symmetry.space_group_name_H-M   'P 1'
#
loop_
_entity.id
_entity.type
_entity.pdbx_description
1 polymer ?
#
loop_
_entity_poly.entity_id
_entity_poly.type
_entity_poly.pdbx_seq_one_letter_code
_entity_poly.pdbx_strand_id
1 'polypeptide(L)'
;MVNWTTPSVVLGGKHLHVRCLAHILNLIVRSGLNIMDKSVASIRNAVKYVRSSPSRLDDFKLCVAKVRLECKKVCVLDVPTRWNSTFLMLETALELRRAFERMTEEEEQQYYGYFNEDEDEDEIEEDEENLEGIKIIKPRKRIGPPNEADWDMAAIFVKFLRVFYDVTMRISASTKPTAQSAFHDIVAIDAEISGLFGMPEMSNGSENEKILVQMAVKMRSKFKKYFGTIDDLNQLLLVALVLDPRYKMRNFKHVCQRMLAFDDQQVKEKSSQLKDLLVALAGLYASSAGSQNTQRSRGNNGGNSSRTSSSKAKSTSVGGKMAEMLDDWERELEDSCEVVVESEVDRYLLDPIEKPPREANFVFYCGGSLMELSILTCKLLQGTF
;
A
#
# COMPACT_ATOMS: atom_id res chain seq x y z
N MET A 1 6.71 0.02 26.41
CA MET A 1 7.11 -1.15 25.59
C MET A 1 6.63 -2.39 26.33
N VAL A 2 5.68 -3.13 25.76
CA VAL A 2 5.20 -4.40 26.35
C VAL A 2 6.20 -5.49 25.97
N ASN A 3 6.74 -6.20 26.97
CA ASN A 3 7.74 -7.25 26.80
C ASN A 3 7.05 -8.53 26.27
N TRP A 4 7.35 -8.93 25.04
CA TRP A 4 6.77 -10.10 24.36
C TRP A 4 7.57 -11.40 24.61
N THR A 5 8.12 -11.58 25.81
CA THR A 5 8.92 -12.78 26.14
C THR A 5 8.05 -13.88 26.77
N THR A 6 7.08 -14.40 26.01
CA THR A 6 6.37 -15.65 26.34
C THR A 6 6.65 -16.72 25.27
N PRO A 7 6.96 -17.98 25.63
CA PRO A 7 7.29 -19.05 24.68
C PRO A 7 6.17 -19.45 23.70
N SER A 8 4.96 -18.91 23.84
CA SER A 8 3.78 -19.29 23.05
C SER A 8 3.51 -18.38 21.84
N VAL A 9 4.38 -17.43 21.52
CA VAL A 9 4.15 -16.47 20.43
C VAL A 9 4.78 -16.98 19.13
N VAL A 10 4.03 -16.96 18.03
CA VAL A 10 4.49 -17.37 16.68
C VAL A 10 5.82 -16.68 16.36
N LEU A 11 6.87 -17.47 16.15
CA LEU A 11 8.24 -17.03 15.87
C LEU A 11 8.78 -15.98 16.86
N GLY A 12 8.42 -16.09 18.14
CA GLY A 12 8.84 -15.14 19.18
C GLY A 12 8.35 -13.71 18.94
N GLY A 13 7.31 -13.52 18.12
CA GLY A 13 6.74 -12.21 17.79
C GLY A 13 7.53 -11.40 16.76
N LYS A 14 8.63 -11.94 16.20
CA LYS A 14 9.60 -11.23 15.34
C LYS A 14 8.99 -10.54 14.11
N HIS A 15 7.80 -10.96 13.67
CA HIS A 15 7.11 -10.38 12.51
C HIS A 15 5.65 -9.97 12.78
N LEU A 16 5.16 -10.07 14.02
CA LEU A 16 3.73 -9.82 14.30
C LEU A 16 3.37 -8.33 14.34
N HIS A 17 4.36 -7.44 14.51
CA HIS A 17 4.13 -6.01 14.42
C HIS A 17 4.13 -5.55 12.95
N VAL A 18 2.96 -5.49 12.35
CA VAL A 18 2.74 -4.95 10.99
C VAL A 18 2.17 -3.54 11.11
N ARG A 19 2.84 -2.56 10.49
CA ARG A 19 2.32 -1.19 10.41
C ARG A 19 1.24 -1.10 9.34
N CYS A 20 0.24 -0.24 9.56
CA CYS A 20 -0.80 0.00 8.57
C CYS A 20 -0.22 0.68 7.32
N LEU A 21 -0.27 -0.01 6.16
CA LEU A 21 0.22 0.52 4.88
C LEU A 21 -0.50 1.82 4.52
N ALA A 22 -1.84 1.88 4.67
CA ALA A 22 -2.61 3.09 4.37
C ALA A 22 -2.17 4.31 5.21
N HIS A 23 -1.82 4.07 6.48
CA HIS A 23 -1.29 5.11 7.34
C HIS A 23 0.08 5.61 6.85
N ILE A 24 0.97 4.70 6.47
CA ILE A 24 2.30 5.07 5.93
C ILE A 24 2.15 5.85 4.61
N LEU A 25 1.28 5.41 3.71
CA LEU A 25 1.02 6.13 2.45
C LEU A 25 0.51 7.54 2.69
N ASN A 26 -0.44 7.70 3.62
CA ASN A 26 -0.91 9.02 4.02
C ASN A 26 0.23 9.90 4.54
N LEU A 27 1.18 9.36 5.32
CA LEU A 27 2.35 10.13 5.77
C LEU A 27 3.28 10.54 4.63
N ILE A 28 3.49 9.66 3.65
CA ILE A 28 4.32 9.93 2.47
C ILE A 28 3.66 11.03 1.63
N VAL A 29 2.39 10.86 1.26
CA VAL A 29 1.66 11.83 0.41
C VAL A 29 1.55 13.20 1.09
N ARG A 30 1.20 13.24 2.38
CA ARG A 30 1.13 14.52 3.13
C ARG A 30 2.47 15.24 3.15
N SER A 31 3.59 14.52 3.24
CA SER A 31 4.91 15.17 3.21
C SER A 31 5.22 15.85 1.87
N GLY A 32 4.65 15.35 0.78
CA GLY A 32 4.70 15.99 -0.53
C GLY A 32 3.70 17.14 -0.67
N LEU A 33 2.45 16.93 -0.25
CA LEU A 33 1.39 17.96 -0.29
C LEU A 33 1.78 19.26 0.43
N ASN A 34 2.47 19.16 1.57
CA ASN A 34 2.93 20.33 2.32
C ASN A 34 3.91 21.24 1.53
N ILE A 35 4.55 20.73 0.47
CA ILE A 35 5.41 21.55 -0.40
C ILE A 35 4.59 22.35 -1.41
N MET A 36 3.42 21.83 -1.80
CA MET A 36 2.52 22.44 -2.78
C MET A 36 1.35 23.21 -2.14
N ASP A 37 1.45 23.47 -0.84
CA ASP A 37 0.33 23.95 -0.05
C ASP A 37 -0.31 25.22 -0.63
N LYS A 38 0.50 26.13 -1.19
CA LYS A 38 0.01 27.35 -1.86
C LYS A 38 -0.85 27.07 -3.10
N SER A 39 -0.37 26.26 -4.06
CA SER A 39 -1.14 25.96 -5.28
C SER A 39 -2.38 25.13 -4.96
N VAL A 40 -2.28 24.21 -3.99
CA VAL A 40 -3.44 23.44 -3.52
C VAL A 40 -4.46 24.36 -2.83
N ALA A 41 -4.01 25.29 -1.98
CA ALA A 41 -4.88 26.26 -1.31
C ALA A 41 -5.55 27.20 -2.31
N SER A 42 -4.82 27.68 -3.32
CA SER A 42 -5.35 28.51 -4.40
C SER A 42 -6.53 27.82 -5.11
N ILE A 43 -6.33 26.57 -5.55
CA ILE A 43 -7.39 25.78 -6.22
C ILE A 43 -8.53 25.44 -5.25
N ARG A 44 -8.21 25.09 -4.00
CA ARG A 44 -9.21 24.84 -2.95
C ARG A 44 -10.10 26.05 -2.73
N ASN A 45 -9.53 27.25 -2.68
CA ASN A 45 -10.27 28.50 -2.47
C ASN A 45 -11.17 28.83 -3.66
N ALA A 46 -10.72 28.58 -4.90
CA ALA A 46 -11.59 28.67 -6.07
C ALA A 46 -12.76 27.67 -6.02
N VAL A 47 -12.52 26.42 -5.62
CA VAL A 47 -13.57 25.41 -5.42
C VAL A 47 -14.52 25.81 -4.28
N LYS A 48 -13.99 26.37 -3.18
CA LYS A 48 -14.77 26.88 -2.04
C LYS A 48 -15.68 28.03 -2.48
N TYR A 49 -15.21 28.96 -3.33
CA TYR A 49 -16.03 30.01 -3.92
C TYR A 49 -17.25 29.42 -4.64
N VAL A 50 -17.02 28.53 -5.61
CA VAL A 50 -18.10 27.91 -6.41
C VAL A 50 -19.11 27.18 -5.53
N ARG A 51 -18.65 26.53 -4.45
CA ARG A 51 -19.50 25.73 -3.55
C ARG A 51 -20.15 26.52 -2.42
N SER A 52 -19.78 27.77 -2.22
CA SER A 52 -20.25 28.58 -1.08
C SER A 52 -21.71 28.99 -1.17
N SER A 53 -22.30 29.06 -2.37
CA SER A 53 -23.74 29.34 -2.55
C SER A 53 -24.31 28.68 -3.81
N PRO A 54 -25.62 28.38 -3.85
CA PRO A 54 -26.27 27.86 -5.05
C PRO A 54 -26.14 28.78 -6.26
N SER A 55 -26.19 30.12 -6.06
CA SER A 55 -26.01 31.10 -7.13
C SER A 55 -24.63 30.96 -7.80
N ARG A 56 -23.56 30.98 -7.01
CA ARG A 56 -22.18 30.84 -7.53
C ARG A 56 -21.97 29.51 -8.25
N LEU A 57 -22.64 28.45 -7.79
CA LEU A 57 -22.63 27.16 -8.48
C LEU A 57 -23.36 27.22 -9.82
N ASP A 58 -24.50 27.90 -9.91
CA ASP A 58 -25.24 28.05 -11.17
C ASP A 58 -24.49 28.95 -12.15
N ASP A 59 -23.86 30.02 -11.67
CA ASP A 59 -22.97 30.89 -12.46
C ASP A 59 -21.77 30.09 -13.02
N PHE A 60 -21.17 29.21 -12.20
CA PHE A 60 -20.13 28.30 -12.66
C PHE A 60 -20.64 27.32 -13.72
N LYS A 61 -21.84 26.75 -13.57
CA LYS A 61 -22.44 25.87 -14.59
C LYS A 61 -22.66 26.61 -15.91
N LEU A 62 -23.00 27.90 -15.88
CA LEU A 62 -23.08 28.72 -17.10
C LEU A 62 -21.70 28.83 -17.77
N CYS A 63 -20.62 29.02 -16.99
CA CYS A 63 -19.25 29.01 -17.51
C CYS A 63 -18.91 27.65 -18.16
N VAL A 64 -19.24 26.52 -17.50
CA VAL A 64 -19.04 25.17 -18.04
C VAL A 64 -19.77 24.98 -19.38
N ALA A 65 -21.03 25.43 -19.47
CA ALA A 65 -21.84 25.36 -20.69
C ALA A 65 -21.24 26.21 -21.83
N LYS A 66 -20.75 27.42 -21.53
CA LYS A 66 -20.12 28.33 -22.51
C LYS A 66 -18.84 27.76 -23.10
N VAL A 67 -18.02 27.11 -22.27
CA VAL A 67 -16.76 26.47 -22.69
C VAL A 67 -17.01 25.16 -23.45
N ARG A 68 -18.27 24.71 -23.53
CA ARG A 68 -18.70 23.45 -24.18
C ARG A 68 -17.97 22.23 -23.62
N LEU A 69 -17.79 22.19 -22.30
CA LEU A 69 -17.26 21.00 -21.65
C LEU A 69 -18.37 19.95 -21.56
N GLU A 70 -18.13 18.76 -22.10
CA GLU A 70 -19.04 17.61 -21.98
C GLU A 70 -18.98 16.94 -20.58
N CYS A 71 -18.23 17.54 -19.66
CA CYS A 71 -18.03 17.00 -18.32
C CYS A 71 -19.28 17.16 -17.44
N LYS A 72 -19.79 16.03 -16.92
CA LYS A 72 -20.92 16.00 -15.96
C LYS A 72 -20.49 16.19 -14.51
N LYS A 73 -19.18 16.31 -14.23
CA LYS A 73 -18.67 16.44 -12.87
C LYS A 73 -18.96 17.84 -12.33
N VAL A 74 -19.15 17.91 -11.01
CA VAL A 74 -19.33 19.15 -10.25
C VAL A 74 -18.13 19.30 -9.33
N CYS A 75 -17.71 20.53 -9.04
CA CYS A 75 -16.64 20.80 -8.10
C CYS A 75 -16.85 20.05 -6.77
N VAL A 76 -15.82 19.38 -6.27
CA VAL A 76 -15.83 18.65 -4.99
C VAL A 76 -14.86 19.33 -4.05
N LEU A 77 -15.32 19.82 -2.90
CA LEU A 77 -14.44 20.37 -1.88
C LEU A 77 -13.73 19.24 -1.13
N ASP A 78 -12.44 19.40 -0.88
CA ASP A 78 -11.69 18.43 -0.10
C ASP A 78 -11.96 18.52 1.40
N VAL A 79 -11.55 17.48 2.10
CA VAL A 79 -11.36 17.50 3.55
C VAL A 79 -9.84 17.61 3.76
N PRO A 80 -9.30 18.75 4.25
CA PRO A 80 -7.85 18.97 4.32
C PRO A 80 -7.07 17.89 5.10
N THR A 81 -7.75 17.24 6.04
CA THR A 81 -7.19 16.12 6.81
C THR A 81 -7.20 14.78 6.07
N ARG A 82 -7.72 14.69 4.83
CA ARG A 82 -7.82 13.45 4.05
C ARG A 82 -7.34 13.67 2.62
N TRP A 83 -6.08 13.32 2.38
CA TRP A 83 -5.43 13.55 1.09
C TRP A 83 -6.17 12.92 -0.10
N ASN A 84 -6.86 11.77 0.06
CA ASN A 84 -7.68 11.17 -1.01
C ASN A 84 -8.75 12.14 -1.53
N SER A 85 -9.36 12.92 -0.63
CA SER A 85 -10.34 13.93 -1.03
C SER A 85 -9.69 15.14 -1.70
N THR A 86 -8.47 15.51 -1.28
CA THR A 86 -7.66 16.53 -1.97
C THR A 86 -7.30 16.09 -3.38
N PHE A 87 -6.92 14.82 -3.57
CA PHE A 87 -6.69 14.24 -4.90
C PHE A 87 -7.93 14.37 -5.80
N LEU A 88 -9.10 13.95 -5.31
CA LEU A 88 -10.36 14.04 -6.06
C LEU A 88 -10.76 15.49 -6.38
N MET A 89 -10.53 16.42 -5.44
CA MET A 89 -10.75 17.85 -5.67
C MET A 89 -9.85 18.36 -6.80
N LEU A 90 -8.54 18.08 -6.74
CA LEU A 90 -7.59 18.52 -7.76
C LEU A 90 -7.87 17.89 -9.12
N GLU A 91 -8.14 16.58 -9.16
CA GLU A 91 -8.50 15.86 -10.39
C GLU A 91 -9.74 16.47 -11.04
N THR A 92 -10.79 16.71 -10.25
CA THR A 92 -12.03 17.31 -10.74
C THR A 92 -11.84 18.77 -11.16
N ALA A 93 -11.08 19.55 -10.39
CA ALA A 93 -10.79 20.95 -10.69
C ALA A 93 -10.00 21.10 -12.00
N LEU A 94 -9.04 20.20 -12.26
CA LEU A 94 -8.28 20.18 -13.52
C LEU A 94 -9.18 19.92 -14.74
N GLU A 95 -10.13 18.99 -14.64
CA GLU A 95 -11.12 18.76 -15.71
C GLU A 95 -12.03 19.97 -15.95
N LEU A 96 -12.21 20.81 -14.93
CA LEU A 96 -13.02 22.02 -14.96
C LEU A 96 -12.18 23.30 -15.13
N ARG A 97 -10.85 23.20 -15.34
CA ARG A 97 -9.91 24.35 -15.38
C ARG A 97 -10.40 25.47 -16.29
N ARG A 98 -10.83 25.12 -17.52
CA ARG A 98 -11.30 26.12 -18.50
C ARG A 98 -12.54 26.88 -18.05
N ALA A 99 -13.39 26.29 -17.21
CA ALA A 99 -14.55 26.98 -16.63
C ALA A 99 -14.12 27.96 -15.53
N PHE A 100 -13.09 27.63 -14.72
CA PHE A 100 -12.49 28.56 -13.76
C PHE A 100 -11.78 29.73 -14.45
N GLU A 101 -11.05 29.47 -15.54
CA GLU A 101 -10.44 30.51 -16.38
C GLU A 101 -11.53 31.45 -16.93
N ARG A 102 -12.64 30.88 -17.46
CA ARG A 102 -13.77 31.70 -17.94
C ARG A 102 -14.43 32.54 -16.86
N MET A 103 -14.58 32.01 -15.66
CA MET A 103 -15.12 32.74 -14.51
C MET A 103 -14.22 33.94 -14.14
N THR A 104 -12.91 33.77 -14.26
CA THR A 104 -11.93 34.85 -14.04
C THR A 104 -12.10 35.99 -15.05
N GLU A 105 -12.44 35.66 -16.29
CA GLU A 105 -12.67 36.64 -17.36
C GLU A 105 -14.03 37.37 -17.28
N GLU A 106 -15.09 36.71 -16.80
CA GLU A 106 -16.47 37.26 -16.82
C GLU A 106 -16.90 37.95 -15.51
N GLU A 107 -16.45 37.48 -14.35
CA GLU A 107 -16.95 37.90 -13.03
C GLU A 107 -15.86 38.58 -12.19
N GLU A 108 -15.02 39.38 -12.86
CA GLU A 108 -13.78 39.93 -12.29
C GLU A 108 -13.99 40.59 -10.91
N GLN A 109 -15.08 41.34 -10.71
CA GLN A 109 -15.27 42.06 -9.44
C GLN A 109 -15.69 41.17 -8.26
N GLN A 110 -16.63 40.23 -8.45
CA GLN A 110 -17.12 39.39 -7.35
C GLN A 110 -16.13 38.25 -7.05
N TYR A 111 -15.57 37.66 -8.10
CA TYR A 111 -14.62 36.57 -7.95
C TYR A 111 -13.28 37.06 -7.37
N TYR A 112 -12.69 38.15 -7.88
CA TYR A 112 -11.48 38.71 -7.27
C TYR A 112 -11.75 39.36 -5.90
N GLY A 113 -12.96 39.88 -5.67
CA GLY A 113 -13.38 40.38 -4.36
C GLY A 113 -13.24 39.30 -3.28
N TYR A 114 -13.67 38.07 -3.57
CA TYR A 114 -13.57 36.93 -2.66
C TYR A 114 -12.14 36.58 -2.22
N PHE A 115 -11.14 36.74 -3.10
CA PHE A 115 -9.73 36.49 -2.74
C PHE A 115 -9.08 37.66 -1.99
N ASN A 116 -9.70 38.84 -2.02
CA ASN A 116 -9.24 39.99 -1.26
C ASN A 116 -9.78 40.03 0.17
N GLU A 117 -10.81 39.23 0.47
CA GLU A 117 -11.32 39.01 1.82
C GLU A 117 -10.33 38.18 2.66
N ASP A 118 -10.39 38.39 3.96
CA ASP A 118 -9.57 37.68 4.93
C ASP A 118 -9.96 36.20 5.01
N GLU A 119 -8.96 35.34 5.15
CA GLU A 119 -9.11 33.92 5.38
C GLU A 119 -9.60 33.67 6.81
N ASP A 120 -10.56 32.77 6.97
CA ASP A 120 -11.20 32.50 8.27
C ASP A 120 -10.24 31.79 9.28
N GLU A 121 -9.06 31.36 8.82
CA GLU A 121 -8.05 30.63 9.60
C GLU A 121 -6.85 31.55 9.88
N ASP A 122 -6.80 32.10 11.10
CA ASP A 122 -5.68 32.90 11.59
C ASP A 122 -4.40 32.04 11.68
N GLU A 123 -3.35 32.40 10.94
CA GLU A 123 -2.03 31.81 11.12
C GLU A 123 -1.31 32.49 12.31
N ILE A 124 -0.88 31.71 13.29
CA ILE A 124 -0.09 32.21 14.42
C ILE A 124 1.34 32.44 13.91
N GLU A 125 1.72 33.69 13.65
CA GLU A 125 3.14 34.06 13.46
C GLU A 125 3.85 33.98 14.82
N GLU A 126 4.72 32.97 14.98
CA GLU A 126 5.73 32.97 16.05
C GLU A 126 6.88 33.86 15.58
N ASP A 127 6.85 35.15 15.95
CA ASP A 127 7.99 36.04 15.76
C ASP A 127 9.18 35.52 16.59
N GLU A 128 10.13 34.81 15.96
CA GLU A 128 11.35 34.29 16.62
C GLU A 128 12.18 35.38 17.32
N GLU A 129 11.94 36.66 17.01
CA GLU A 129 12.64 37.82 17.58
C GLU A 129 11.96 38.45 18.80
N ASN A 130 10.73 38.04 19.16
CA ASN A 130 9.96 38.69 20.23
C ASN A 130 10.04 37.89 21.54
N LEU A 131 10.95 38.28 22.44
CA LEU A 131 11.14 37.64 23.76
C LEU A 131 9.93 37.81 24.73
N GLU A 132 8.97 38.66 24.39
CA GLU A 132 7.72 38.84 25.13
C GLU A 132 6.58 38.24 24.31
N GLY A 133 6.07 37.07 24.71
CA GLY A 133 5.15 36.21 23.95
C GLY A 133 3.76 36.79 23.61
N ILE A 134 3.69 37.94 22.95
CA ILE A 134 2.50 38.52 22.36
C ILE A 134 2.33 37.88 20.97
N LYS A 135 1.35 36.97 20.85
CA LYS A 135 0.94 36.40 19.57
C LYS A 135 0.23 37.48 18.75
N ILE A 136 0.81 37.92 17.65
CA ILE A 136 0.16 38.86 16.73
C ILE A 136 -0.69 38.05 15.75
N ILE A 137 -2.00 38.21 15.82
CA ILE A 137 -2.93 37.65 14.83
C ILE A 137 -3.05 38.67 13.69
N LYS A 138 -2.52 38.35 12.51
CA LYS A 138 -2.73 39.16 11.31
C LYS A 138 -3.69 38.44 10.37
N PRO A 139 -4.76 39.11 9.91
CA PRO A 139 -5.62 38.52 8.89
C PRO A 139 -4.80 38.36 7.60
N ARG A 140 -4.81 37.15 7.03
CA ARG A 140 -4.21 36.86 5.73
C ARG A 140 -5.31 36.78 4.68
N LYS A 141 -5.06 37.37 3.52
CA LYS A 141 -5.96 37.23 2.38
C LYS A 141 -5.98 35.79 1.88
N ARG A 142 -7.13 35.34 1.38
CA ARG A 142 -7.25 34.03 0.76
C ARG A 142 -6.29 33.89 -0.41
N ILE A 143 -5.57 32.77 -0.47
CA ILE A 143 -4.68 32.46 -1.58
C ILE A 143 -5.52 32.24 -2.85
N GLY A 144 -5.18 32.96 -3.93
CA GLY A 144 -5.78 32.82 -5.26
C GLY A 144 -6.11 34.19 -5.90
N PRO A 145 -6.82 34.23 -7.04
CA PRO A 145 -7.28 33.08 -7.83
C PRO A 145 -6.12 32.24 -8.43
N PRO A 146 -6.36 30.96 -8.79
CA PRO A 146 -5.35 30.10 -9.39
C PRO A 146 -4.81 30.65 -10.71
N ASN A 147 -3.48 30.74 -10.82
CA ASN A 147 -2.82 31.12 -12.07
C ASN A 147 -2.39 29.89 -12.88
N GLU A 148 -1.86 30.11 -14.09
CA GLU A 148 -1.40 29.03 -14.98
C GLU A 148 -0.38 28.09 -14.31
N ALA A 149 0.55 28.63 -13.52
CA ALA A 149 1.55 27.84 -12.81
C ALA A 149 0.92 26.94 -11.73
N ASP A 150 -0.12 27.40 -11.02
CA ASP A 150 -0.85 26.59 -10.04
C ASP A 150 -1.51 25.38 -10.71
N TRP A 151 -2.11 25.60 -11.88
CA TRP A 151 -2.77 24.54 -12.65
C TRP A 151 -1.79 23.52 -13.23
N ASP A 152 -0.67 23.98 -13.78
CA ASP A 152 0.36 23.11 -14.34
C ASP A 152 1.01 22.25 -13.24
N MET A 153 1.24 22.86 -12.08
CA MET A 153 1.73 22.16 -10.90
C MET A 153 0.71 21.09 -10.43
N ALA A 154 -0.57 21.43 -10.32
CA ALA A 154 -1.61 20.48 -9.98
C ALA A 154 -1.73 19.33 -11.00
N ALA A 155 -1.55 19.61 -12.29
CA ALA A 155 -1.63 18.61 -13.36
C ALA A 155 -0.52 17.56 -13.27
N ILE A 156 0.73 17.98 -13.02
CA ILE A 156 1.85 17.05 -12.79
C ILE A 156 1.57 16.21 -11.54
N PHE A 157 1.09 16.84 -10.49
CA PHE A 157 0.89 16.20 -9.20
C PHE A 157 -0.25 15.18 -9.20
N VAL A 158 -1.38 15.48 -9.85
CA VAL A 158 -2.50 14.52 -9.97
C VAL A 158 -2.09 13.28 -10.78
N LYS A 159 -1.26 13.44 -11.81
CA LYS A 159 -0.72 12.28 -12.55
C LYS A 159 0.10 11.38 -11.64
N PHE A 160 1.02 11.97 -10.87
CA PHE A 160 1.88 11.25 -9.93
C PHE A 160 1.10 10.61 -8.75
N LEU A 161 0.19 11.36 -8.12
CA LEU A 161 -0.59 10.85 -6.99
C LEU A 161 -1.57 9.74 -7.35
N ARG A 162 -1.88 9.53 -8.64
CA ARG A 162 -2.83 8.51 -9.05
C ARG A 162 -2.46 7.12 -8.55
N VAL A 163 -1.18 6.74 -8.63
CA VAL A 163 -0.73 5.43 -8.13
C VAL A 163 -0.95 5.32 -6.62
N PHE A 164 -0.65 6.37 -5.86
CA PHE A 164 -0.91 6.38 -4.42
C PHE A 164 -2.41 6.25 -4.13
N TYR A 165 -3.25 6.90 -4.95
CA TYR A 165 -4.69 6.92 -4.76
C TYR A 165 -5.26 5.53 -5.03
N ASP A 166 -4.87 4.91 -6.15
CA ASP A 166 -5.28 3.56 -6.53
C ASP A 166 -4.83 2.52 -5.49
N VAL A 167 -3.58 2.62 -5.02
CA VAL A 167 -3.08 1.78 -3.92
C VAL A 167 -3.90 2.01 -2.66
N THR A 168 -4.16 3.26 -2.28
CA THR A 168 -4.91 3.57 -1.06
C THR A 168 -6.35 3.05 -1.12
N MET A 169 -7.01 3.18 -2.27
CA MET A 169 -8.34 2.61 -2.50
C MET A 169 -8.32 1.09 -2.44
N ARG A 170 -7.30 0.45 -3.01
CA ARG A 170 -7.13 -1.02 -2.97
C ARG A 170 -6.94 -1.53 -1.55
N ILE A 171 -6.06 -0.92 -0.76
CA ILE A 171 -5.74 -1.38 0.60
C ILE A 171 -6.80 -0.97 1.63
N SER A 172 -7.59 0.06 1.35
CA SER A 172 -8.71 0.49 2.21
C SER A 172 -10.00 -0.29 1.95
N ALA A 173 -10.05 -1.09 0.88
CA ALA A 173 -11.20 -1.95 0.57
C ALA A 173 -11.30 -3.09 1.61
N SER A 174 -12.38 -3.13 2.38
CA SER A 174 -12.56 -4.03 3.51
C SER A 174 -13.07 -5.43 3.17
N THR A 175 -13.34 -5.72 1.88
CA THR A 175 -14.07 -6.93 1.48
C THR A 175 -13.19 -8.09 1.02
N LYS A 176 -11.89 -7.88 0.84
CA LYS A 176 -10.95 -8.92 0.35
C LYS A 176 -9.60 -8.78 1.07
N PRO A 177 -8.84 -9.87 1.26
CA PRO A 177 -7.45 -9.77 1.69
C PRO A 177 -6.66 -8.87 0.73
N THR A 178 -5.77 -8.03 1.26
CA THR A 178 -4.94 -7.09 0.49
C THR A 178 -3.43 -7.33 0.73
N ALA A 179 -3.08 -8.18 1.70
CA ALA A 179 -1.70 -8.45 2.06
C ALA A 179 -0.88 -9.05 0.90
N GLN A 180 -1.52 -9.84 0.03
CA GLN A 180 -0.86 -10.48 -1.12
C GLN A 180 -0.39 -9.50 -2.20
N SER A 181 -1.01 -8.32 -2.32
CA SER A 181 -0.58 -7.28 -3.28
C SER A 181 0.32 -6.22 -2.64
N ALA A 182 0.45 -6.20 -1.31
CA ALA A 182 1.14 -5.14 -0.59
C ALA A 182 2.58 -4.94 -1.06
N PHE A 183 3.30 -6.02 -1.40
CA PHE A 183 4.65 -5.91 -1.95
C PHE A 183 4.68 -5.23 -3.32
N HIS A 184 3.77 -5.60 -4.24
CA HIS A 184 3.65 -4.93 -5.54
C HIS A 184 3.33 -3.46 -5.36
N ASP A 185 2.42 -3.14 -4.44
CA ASP A 185 2.00 -1.79 -4.13
C ASP A 185 3.19 -0.93 -3.65
N ILE A 186 3.99 -1.47 -2.72
CA ILE A 186 5.18 -0.79 -2.18
C ILE A 186 6.23 -0.56 -3.28
N VAL A 187 6.49 -1.57 -4.13
CA VAL A 187 7.45 -1.45 -5.23
C VAL A 187 6.97 -0.45 -6.29
N ALA A 188 5.67 -0.44 -6.61
CA ALA A 188 5.09 0.54 -7.54
C ALA A 188 5.26 1.96 -7.01
N ILE A 189 5.02 2.19 -5.72
CA ILE A 189 5.22 3.50 -5.09
C ILE A 189 6.69 3.95 -5.15
N ASP A 190 7.64 3.04 -4.88
CA ASP A 190 9.07 3.39 -4.98
C ASP A 190 9.47 3.75 -6.42
N ALA A 191 8.94 3.03 -7.41
CA ALA A 191 9.16 3.31 -8.82
C ALA A 191 8.60 4.67 -9.22
N GLU A 192 7.39 5.03 -8.79
CA GLU A 192 6.80 6.36 -9.06
C GLU A 192 7.58 7.48 -8.39
N ILE A 193 7.98 7.31 -7.13
CA ILE A 193 8.83 8.30 -6.43
C ILE A 193 10.18 8.45 -7.15
N SER A 194 10.75 7.35 -7.63
CA SER A 194 11.99 7.37 -8.40
C SER A 194 11.81 8.04 -9.77
N GLY A 195 10.65 7.84 -10.41
CA GLY A 195 10.27 8.48 -11.67
C GLY A 195 10.23 10.00 -11.59
N LEU A 196 9.88 10.57 -10.43
CA LEU A 196 9.93 12.03 -10.22
C LEU A 196 11.34 12.63 -10.39
N PHE A 197 12.39 11.86 -10.16
CA PHE A 197 13.78 12.31 -10.36
C PHE A 197 14.24 12.20 -11.82
N GLY A 198 13.48 11.50 -12.68
CA GLY A 198 13.81 11.24 -14.08
C GLY A 198 12.88 11.91 -15.09
N MET A 199 11.96 12.76 -14.65
CA MET A 199 11.01 13.48 -15.51
C MET A 199 11.78 14.38 -16.51
N PRO A 200 11.71 14.11 -17.85
CA PRO A 200 12.55 14.81 -18.84
C PRO A 200 12.05 16.20 -19.27
N GLU A 201 10.92 16.68 -18.77
CA GLU A 201 10.31 17.91 -19.24
C GLU A 201 10.10 18.88 -18.08
N MET A 202 11.03 19.83 -17.96
CA MET A 202 10.71 21.25 -17.94
C MET A 202 12.01 21.99 -18.19
N SER A 203 12.20 22.45 -19.42
CA SER A 203 13.30 23.35 -19.75
C SER A 203 13.18 24.57 -18.85
N ASN A 204 14.25 24.90 -18.10
CA ASN A 204 14.68 26.25 -17.68
C ASN A 204 14.96 26.45 -16.16
N GLY A 205 14.89 25.43 -15.29
CA GLY A 205 15.18 25.65 -13.86
C GLY A 205 14.11 26.50 -13.16
N SER A 206 12.85 26.35 -13.56
CA SER A 206 11.74 27.13 -13.02
C SER A 206 11.52 26.82 -11.53
N GLU A 207 10.85 27.74 -10.82
CA GLU A 207 10.54 27.55 -9.40
C GLU A 207 9.71 26.27 -9.15
N ASN A 208 8.84 25.91 -10.11
CA ASN A 208 8.03 24.69 -10.05
C ASN A 208 8.87 23.41 -10.11
N GLU A 209 9.98 23.42 -10.88
CA GLU A 209 10.91 22.29 -10.94
C GLU A 209 11.58 22.07 -9.57
N LYS A 210 12.03 23.16 -8.92
CA LYS A 210 12.60 23.07 -7.58
C LYS A 210 11.59 22.53 -6.57
N ILE A 211 10.34 22.99 -6.63
CA ILE A 211 9.24 22.53 -5.78
C ILE A 211 9.01 21.02 -5.97
N LEU A 212 8.97 20.54 -7.22
CA LEU A 212 8.83 19.12 -7.56
C LEU A 212 9.97 18.27 -7.01
N VAL A 213 11.22 18.72 -7.20
CA VAL A 213 12.39 18.00 -6.68
C VAL A 213 12.37 17.97 -5.15
N GLN A 214 12.06 19.09 -4.48
CA GLN A 214 11.94 19.13 -3.02
C GLN A 214 10.85 18.21 -2.50
N MET A 215 9.70 18.16 -3.17
CA MET A 215 8.62 17.23 -2.88
C MET A 215 9.07 15.78 -3.01
N ALA A 216 9.69 15.42 -4.14
CA ALA A 216 10.21 14.08 -4.39
C ALA A 216 11.21 13.66 -3.30
N VAL A 217 12.12 14.56 -2.90
CA VAL A 217 13.09 14.33 -1.81
C VAL A 217 12.37 14.07 -0.48
N LYS A 218 11.38 14.89 -0.11
CA LYS A 218 10.61 14.69 1.14
C LYS A 218 9.83 13.38 1.13
N MET A 219 9.14 13.07 0.04
CA MET A 219 8.38 11.82 -0.11
C MET A 219 9.30 10.60 -0.07
N ARG A 220 10.44 10.64 -0.76
CA ARG A 220 11.46 9.59 -0.74
C ARG A 220 12.05 9.41 0.66
N SER A 221 12.32 10.49 1.39
CA SER A 221 12.81 10.43 2.77
C SER A 221 11.79 9.72 3.68
N LYS A 222 10.50 10.05 3.57
CA LYS A 222 9.44 9.33 4.30
C LYS A 222 9.30 7.88 3.86
N PHE A 223 9.36 7.60 2.56
CA PHE A 223 9.31 6.24 2.04
C PHE A 223 10.44 5.38 2.61
N LYS A 224 11.69 5.85 2.50
CA LYS A 224 12.87 5.15 3.02
C LYS A 224 12.84 4.93 4.53
N LYS A 225 12.21 5.84 5.30
CA LYS A 225 12.02 5.67 6.74
C LYS A 225 11.20 4.42 7.10
N TYR A 226 10.27 4.00 6.24
CA TYR A 226 9.36 2.88 6.52
C TYR A 226 9.65 1.63 5.71
N PHE A 227 10.13 1.78 4.48
CA PHE A 227 10.30 0.69 3.51
C PHE A 227 11.75 0.57 3.01
N GLY A 228 12.68 1.34 3.58
CA GLY A 228 14.09 1.50 3.21
C GLY A 228 14.64 0.44 2.26
N THR A 229 15.00 -0.71 2.82
CA THR A 229 15.42 -1.91 2.11
C THR A 229 14.36 -3.00 2.23
N ILE A 230 14.48 -4.06 1.43
CA ILE A 230 13.58 -5.22 1.52
C ILE A 230 13.61 -5.88 2.91
N ASP A 231 14.69 -5.69 3.67
CA ASP A 231 14.85 -6.19 5.03
C ASP A 231 14.09 -5.37 6.07
N ASP A 232 13.86 -4.09 5.78
CA ASP A 232 13.03 -3.21 6.61
C ASP A 232 11.54 -3.51 6.44
N LEU A 233 11.16 -4.20 5.34
CA LEU A 233 9.81 -4.68 5.15
C LEU A 233 9.49 -5.78 6.15
N ASN A 234 8.23 -5.78 6.61
CA ASN A 234 7.74 -6.92 7.37
C ASN A 234 7.68 -8.13 6.44
N GLN A 235 8.49 -9.15 6.73
CA GLN A 235 8.64 -10.35 5.92
C GLN A 235 7.33 -11.13 5.73
N LEU A 236 6.33 -10.95 6.61
CA LEU A 236 4.99 -11.53 6.41
C LEU A 236 4.28 -10.98 5.17
N LEU A 237 4.60 -9.76 4.72
CA LEU A 237 4.07 -9.22 3.46
C LEU A 237 4.61 -9.99 2.25
N LEU A 238 5.87 -10.44 2.31
CA LEU A 238 6.47 -11.29 1.29
C LEU A 238 5.92 -12.72 1.37
N VAL A 239 5.69 -13.23 2.58
CA VAL A 239 5.02 -14.53 2.79
C VAL A 239 3.61 -14.50 2.19
N ALA A 240 2.83 -13.44 2.42
CA ALA A 240 1.49 -13.29 1.88
C ALA A 240 1.49 -13.27 0.33
N LEU A 241 2.48 -12.64 -0.29
CA LEU A 241 2.69 -12.69 -1.73
C LEU A 241 2.97 -14.12 -2.22
N VAL A 242 3.88 -14.83 -1.55
CA VAL A 242 4.27 -16.19 -1.96
C VAL A 242 3.13 -17.19 -1.77
N LEU A 243 2.31 -17.03 -0.72
CA LEU A 243 1.12 -17.86 -0.47
C LEU A 243 -0.03 -17.61 -1.46
N ASP A 244 0.08 -16.61 -2.34
CA ASP A 244 -0.88 -16.44 -3.43
C ASP A 244 -0.51 -17.36 -4.61
N PRO A 245 -1.41 -18.28 -5.01
CA PRO A 245 -1.14 -19.25 -6.06
C PRO A 245 -0.89 -18.63 -7.45
N ARG A 246 -1.25 -17.34 -7.63
CA ARG A 246 -1.03 -16.58 -8.86
C ARG A 246 0.37 -15.98 -8.96
N TYR A 247 1.07 -15.85 -7.83
CA TYR A 247 2.37 -15.17 -7.76
C TYR A 247 3.49 -16.14 -7.40
N LYS A 248 3.40 -16.77 -6.22
CA LYS A 248 4.40 -17.68 -5.65
C LYS A 248 5.82 -17.07 -5.61
N MET A 249 6.81 -17.91 -5.33
CA MET A 249 8.23 -17.51 -5.30
C MET A 249 8.72 -16.98 -6.65
N ARG A 250 8.13 -17.44 -7.77
CA ARG A 250 8.51 -17.00 -9.12
C ARG A 250 8.27 -15.51 -9.32
N ASN A 251 7.13 -14.98 -8.88
CA ASN A 251 6.83 -13.57 -9.00
C ASN A 251 7.74 -12.72 -8.10
N PHE A 252 7.99 -13.16 -6.86
CA PHE A 252 8.94 -12.49 -5.96
C PHE A 252 10.31 -12.32 -6.62
N LYS A 253 10.89 -13.41 -7.14
CA LYS A 253 12.17 -13.38 -7.87
C LYS A 253 12.15 -12.41 -9.06
N HIS A 254 11.08 -12.47 -9.86
CA HIS A 254 10.92 -11.60 -11.02
C HIS A 254 10.88 -10.12 -10.65
N VAL A 255 10.13 -9.74 -9.62
CA VAL A 255 10.03 -8.35 -9.15
C VAL A 255 11.37 -7.88 -8.58
N CYS A 256 12.05 -8.71 -7.78
CA CYS A 256 13.38 -8.36 -7.25
C CYS A 256 14.41 -8.10 -8.37
N GLN A 257 14.45 -8.93 -9.41
CA GLN A 257 15.36 -8.73 -10.54
C GLN A 257 14.98 -7.52 -11.40
N ARG A 258 13.70 -7.41 -11.78
CA ARG A 258 13.25 -6.42 -12.76
C ARG A 258 13.04 -5.03 -12.20
N MET A 259 12.52 -4.93 -10.97
CA MET A 259 12.10 -3.66 -10.39
C MET A 259 13.09 -3.15 -9.34
N LEU A 260 13.71 -4.06 -8.58
CA LEU A 260 14.66 -3.70 -7.52
C LEU A 260 16.13 -3.85 -7.94
N ALA A 261 16.39 -4.31 -9.17
CA ALA A 261 17.73 -4.50 -9.73
C ALA A 261 18.65 -5.40 -8.87
N PHE A 262 18.07 -6.42 -8.21
CA PHE A 262 18.88 -7.40 -7.48
C PHE A 262 19.63 -8.32 -8.44
N ASP A 263 20.86 -8.68 -8.07
CA ASP A 263 21.61 -9.72 -8.76
C ASP A 263 21.09 -11.13 -8.40
N ASP A 264 21.54 -12.14 -9.15
CA ASP A 264 21.08 -13.52 -8.97
C ASP A 264 21.44 -14.09 -7.59
N GLN A 265 22.55 -13.65 -6.99
CA GLN A 265 22.98 -14.09 -5.66
C GLN A 265 22.06 -13.51 -4.58
N GLN A 266 21.78 -12.21 -4.63
CA GLN A 266 20.84 -11.53 -3.73
C GLN A 266 19.44 -12.14 -3.82
N VAL A 267 18.96 -12.43 -5.04
CA VAL A 267 17.67 -13.07 -5.26
C VAL A 267 17.64 -14.47 -4.67
N LYS A 268 18.71 -15.26 -4.86
CA LYS A 268 18.83 -16.61 -4.30
C LYS A 268 18.82 -16.59 -2.77
N GLU A 269 19.63 -15.73 -2.16
CA GLU A 269 19.72 -15.57 -0.70
C GLU A 269 18.38 -15.16 -0.09
N LYS A 270 17.73 -14.11 -0.62
CA LYS A 270 16.43 -13.66 -0.11
C LYS A 270 15.32 -14.68 -0.33
N SER A 271 15.33 -15.39 -1.46
CA SER A 271 14.37 -16.46 -1.72
C SER A 271 14.54 -17.61 -0.72
N SER A 272 15.78 -17.95 -0.35
CA SER A 272 16.06 -18.98 0.66
C SER A 272 15.54 -18.55 2.03
N GLN A 273 15.88 -17.33 2.47
CA GLN A 273 15.40 -16.80 3.76
C GLN A 273 13.87 -16.77 3.84
N LEU A 274 13.20 -16.39 2.76
CA LEU A 274 11.74 -16.38 2.69
C LEU A 274 11.15 -17.80 2.69
N LYS A 275 11.79 -18.76 2.02
CA LYS A 275 11.41 -20.19 2.06
C LYS A 275 11.54 -20.74 3.48
N ASP A 276 12.66 -20.49 4.15
CA ASP A 276 12.91 -20.96 5.52
C ASP A 276 11.86 -20.41 6.50
N LEU A 277 11.51 -19.12 6.35
CA LEU A 277 10.44 -18.50 7.11
C LEU A 277 9.08 -19.17 6.86
N LEU A 278 8.76 -19.46 5.60
CA LEU A 278 7.52 -20.12 5.21
C LEU A 278 7.43 -21.55 5.76
N VAL A 279 8.52 -22.31 5.70
CA VAL A 279 8.65 -23.65 6.30
C VAL A 279 8.47 -23.59 7.82
N ALA A 280 9.10 -22.63 8.49
CA ALA A 280 8.94 -22.45 9.93
C ALA A 280 7.48 -22.13 10.32
N LEU A 281 6.81 -21.25 9.57
CA LEU A 281 5.39 -20.95 9.78
C LEU A 281 4.48 -22.17 9.53
N ALA A 282 4.75 -22.94 8.47
CA ALA A 282 4.01 -24.17 8.18
C ALA A 282 4.19 -25.23 9.29
N GLY A 283 5.41 -25.40 9.80
CA GLY A 283 5.69 -26.31 10.92
C GLY A 283 4.96 -25.93 12.21
N LEU A 284 4.90 -24.62 12.52
CA LEU A 284 4.12 -24.11 13.66
C LEU A 284 2.62 -24.37 13.47
N TYR A 285 2.09 -24.13 12.26
CA TYR A 285 0.70 -24.38 11.94
C TYR A 285 0.35 -25.87 12.07
N ALA A 286 1.15 -26.77 11.50
CA ALA A 286 0.96 -28.22 11.59
C ALA A 286 0.97 -28.72 13.05
N SER A 287 1.90 -28.20 13.86
CA SER A 287 2.00 -28.53 15.29
C SER A 287 0.75 -28.08 16.09
N SER A 288 0.17 -26.94 15.73
CA SER A 288 -1.05 -26.41 16.35
C SER A 288 -2.31 -27.20 15.93
N ALA A 289 -2.40 -27.59 14.66
CA ALA A 289 -3.52 -28.36 14.11
C ALA A 289 -3.58 -29.78 14.70
N GLY A 290 -2.42 -30.41 14.90
CA GLY A 290 -2.32 -31.71 15.56
C GLY A 290 -2.80 -31.72 17.02
N SER A 291 -2.62 -30.61 17.74
CA SER A 291 -3.05 -30.47 19.15
C SER A 291 -4.55 -30.25 19.33
N GLN A 292 -5.25 -29.69 18.33
CA GLN A 292 -6.70 -29.50 18.39
C GLN A 292 -7.48 -30.81 18.14
N ASN A 293 -6.90 -31.78 17.44
CA ASN A 293 -7.55 -33.06 17.16
C ASN A 293 -7.56 -34.02 18.36
N THR A 294 -6.68 -33.83 19.35
CA THR A 294 -6.60 -34.68 20.55
C THR A 294 -7.60 -34.31 21.65
N GLN A 295 -8.23 -33.13 21.60
CA GLN A 295 -9.28 -32.72 22.56
C GLN A 295 -10.71 -33.06 22.12
N ARG A 296 -10.95 -33.42 20.85
CA ARG A 296 -12.29 -33.80 20.36
C ARG A 296 -12.69 -35.26 20.63
N SER A 297 -11.79 -36.08 21.19
CA SER A 297 -12.06 -37.49 21.53
C SER A 297 -12.05 -37.75 23.05
N ARG A 298 -12.66 -36.86 23.83
CA ARG A 298 -12.94 -37.08 25.25
C ARG A 298 -14.42 -36.84 25.55
N GLY A 299 -15.25 -37.76 25.06
CA GLY A 299 -16.66 -37.80 25.38
C GLY A 299 -17.36 -38.98 24.72
N ASN A 300 -17.15 -40.20 25.24
CA ASN A 300 -18.23 -41.01 25.83
C ASN A 300 -17.65 -42.34 26.33
N ASN A 301 -18.06 -42.76 27.53
CA ASN A 301 -17.62 -43.97 28.21
C ASN A 301 -18.63 -45.12 27.94
N GLY A 302 -18.16 -46.36 27.75
CA GLY A 302 -19.01 -47.55 27.66
C GLY A 302 -18.27 -48.73 27.04
N GLY A 303 -17.72 -49.62 27.88
CA GLY A 303 -16.63 -50.52 27.52
C GLY A 303 -16.97 -51.79 26.74
N ASN A 304 -15.91 -52.51 26.34
CA ASN A 304 -15.66 -53.86 26.86
C ASN A 304 -14.19 -54.23 26.63
N SER A 305 -13.64 -55.00 27.57
CA SER A 305 -12.26 -55.48 27.56
C SER A 305 -12.02 -56.51 26.44
N SER A 306 -10.99 -56.30 25.63
CA SER A 306 -10.20 -57.39 25.07
C SER A 306 -8.74 -56.96 24.98
N ARG A 307 -7.92 -57.65 25.77
CA ARG A 307 -6.46 -57.52 25.82
C ARG A 307 -5.85 -57.83 24.45
N THR A 308 -5.21 -56.85 23.84
CA THR A 308 -4.17 -57.08 22.85
C THR A 308 -2.99 -56.18 23.20
N SER A 309 -1.92 -56.80 23.68
CA SER A 309 -0.62 -56.19 23.89
C SER A 309 -0.02 -55.76 22.56
N SER A 310 -0.20 -54.50 22.15
CA SER A 310 0.60 -53.89 21.10
C SER A 310 1.83 -53.24 21.75
N SER A 311 2.92 -53.99 21.74
CA SER A 311 4.27 -53.51 22.00
C SER A 311 4.51 -52.17 21.29
N LYS A 312 5.06 -51.19 22.02
CA LYS A 312 5.75 -50.03 21.45
C LYS A 312 6.62 -50.49 20.29
N ALA A 313 6.27 -50.10 19.06
CA ALA A 313 7.18 -50.18 17.94
C ALA A 313 8.37 -49.27 18.25
N LYS A 314 9.45 -49.87 18.75
CA LYS A 314 10.78 -49.27 18.68
C LYS A 314 11.04 -49.02 17.19
N SER A 315 11.42 -47.80 16.85
CA SER A 315 12.13 -47.51 15.61
C SER A 315 13.27 -48.52 15.48
N THR A 316 13.13 -49.48 14.57
CA THR A 316 14.21 -50.35 14.16
C THR A 316 15.14 -49.49 13.32
N SER A 317 16.29 -49.09 13.86
CA SER A 317 17.33 -48.48 13.02
C SER A 317 17.68 -49.51 11.95
N VAL A 318 17.40 -49.17 10.71
CA VAL A 318 17.79 -49.98 9.56
C VAL A 318 19.31 -50.03 9.57
N GLY A 319 19.89 -51.22 9.70
CA GLY A 319 21.34 -51.43 9.75
C GLY A 319 21.80 -52.32 8.60
N GLY A 320 23.07 -52.18 8.21
CA GLY A 320 23.67 -52.94 7.11
C GLY A 320 23.35 -52.37 5.72
N LYS A 321 23.39 -53.22 4.69
CA LYS A 321 23.25 -52.81 3.27
C LYS A 321 22.01 -51.97 2.95
N MET A 322 20.93 -52.11 3.72
CA MET A 322 19.73 -51.30 3.53
C MET A 322 19.94 -49.84 3.93
N ALA A 323 20.75 -49.57 4.96
CA ALA A 323 21.16 -48.21 5.30
C ALA A 323 22.09 -47.64 4.22
N GLU A 324 23.06 -48.44 3.76
CA GLU A 324 23.95 -48.03 2.66
C GLU A 324 23.18 -47.74 1.36
N MET A 325 22.16 -48.54 1.01
CA MET A 325 21.31 -48.28 -0.16
C MET A 325 20.44 -47.04 0.01
N LEU A 326 20.00 -46.71 1.23
CA LEU A 326 19.25 -45.49 1.51
C LEU A 326 20.16 -44.26 1.45
N ASP A 327 21.37 -44.33 2.00
CA ASP A 327 22.39 -43.28 1.90
C ASP A 327 22.84 -43.05 0.45
N ASP A 328 22.99 -44.12 -0.35
CA ASP A 328 23.35 -44.04 -1.76
C ASP A 328 22.22 -43.43 -2.61
N TRP A 329 20.96 -43.79 -2.30
CA TRP A 329 19.79 -43.16 -2.92
C TRP A 329 19.62 -41.69 -2.49
N GLU A 330 19.93 -41.35 -1.24
CA GLU A 330 19.93 -39.95 -0.78
C GLU A 330 20.99 -39.13 -1.52
N ARG A 331 22.20 -39.68 -1.74
CA ARG A 331 23.24 -39.06 -2.58
C ARG A 331 22.82 -38.93 -4.05
N GLU A 332 22.18 -39.94 -4.63
CA GLU A 332 21.66 -39.89 -6.01
C GLU A 332 20.57 -38.82 -6.15
N LEU A 333 19.70 -38.65 -5.13
CA LEU A 333 18.71 -37.58 -5.08
C LEU A 333 19.38 -36.20 -4.98
N GLU A 334 20.42 -36.04 -4.16
CA GLU A 334 21.22 -34.82 -4.02
C GLU A 334 21.97 -34.45 -5.32
N ASP A 335 22.47 -35.45 -6.07
CA ASP A 335 23.17 -35.28 -7.34
C ASP A 335 22.22 -35.11 -8.54
N SER A 336 20.95 -35.52 -8.42
CA SER A 336 19.94 -35.34 -9.45
C SER A 336 19.46 -33.88 -9.55
N CYS A 337 19.20 -33.40 -10.77
CA CYS A 337 18.52 -32.10 -10.97
C CYS A 337 17.01 -32.15 -10.63
N GLU A 338 16.52 -33.25 -10.04
CA GLU A 338 15.11 -33.41 -9.69
C GLU A 338 14.78 -32.65 -8.40
N VAL A 339 13.61 -32.00 -8.35
CA VAL A 339 13.22 -31.26 -7.15
C VAL A 339 12.68 -32.24 -6.11
N VAL A 340 13.50 -32.57 -5.11
CA VAL A 340 13.09 -33.36 -3.95
C VAL A 340 12.08 -32.57 -3.11
N VAL A 341 10.91 -33.16 -2.87
CA VAL A 341 9.85 -32.52 -2.05
C VAL A 341 10.11 -32.84 -0.59
N GLU A 342 10.81 -31.94 0.11
CA GLU A 342 11.16 -32.10 1.53
C GLU A 342 10.06 -31.60 2.47
N SER A 343 9.19 -30.69 2.01
CA SER A 343 8.13 -30.09 2.81
C SER A 343 6.83 -29.84 2.04
N GLU A 344 5.71 -29.63 2.75
CA GLU A 344 4.44 -29.19 2.11
C GLU A 344 4.61 -27.84 1.38
N VAL A 345 5.56 -27.01 1.83
CA VAL A 345 5.93 -25.77 1.18
C VAL A 345 6.54 -26.03 -0.20
N ASP A 346 7.42 -27.03 -0.33
CA ASP A 346 8.00 -27.39 -1.62
C ASP A 346 6.95 -27.87 -2.61
N ARG A 347 6.00 -28.68 -2.14
CA ARG A 347 4.86 -29.12 -2.95
C ARG A 347 4.05 -27.93 -3.46
N TYR A 348 3.68 -27.00 -2.58
CA TYR A 348 2.94 -25.80 -2.96
C TYR A 348 3.71 -24.91 -3.95
N LEU A 349 5.03 -24.76 -3.76
CA LEU A 349 5.86 -23.95 -4.66
C LEU A 349 6.02 -24.57 -6.05
N LEU A 350 5.93 -25.90 -6.16
CA LEU A 350 5.97 -26.65 -7.42
C LEU A 350 4.63 -26.72 -8.13
N ASP A 351 3.51 -26.58 -7.41
CA ASP A 351 2.19 -26.58 -8.03
C ASP A 351 2.08 -25.54 -9.17
N PRO A 352 1.29 -25.79 -10.22
CA PRO A 352 1.09 -24.84 -11.31
C PRO A 352 0.65 -23.45 -10.81
N ILE A 353 1.08 -22.40 -11.51
CA ILE A 353 0.68 -21.02 -11.21
C ILE A 353 -0.70 -20.75 -11.83
N GLU A 354 -1.62 -20.23 -11.02
CA GLU A 354 -2.92 -19.78 -11.51
C GLU A 354 -2.77 -18.50 -12.33
N LYS A 355 -3.40 -18.44 -13.52
CA LYS A 355 -3.39 -17.21 -14.31
C LYS A 355 -4.28 -16.17 -13.64
N PRO A 356 -3.77 -14.95 -13.33
CA PRO A 356 -4.65 -13.88 -12.88
C PRO A 356 -5.70 -13.60 -13.97
N PRO A 357 -6.96 -13.28 -13.59
CA PRO A 357 -7.99 -12.96 -14.56
C PRO A 357 -7.51 -11.88 -15.53
N ARG A 358 -7.70 -12.09 -16.84
CA ARG A 358 -7.30 -11.13 -17.90
C ARG A 358 -8.02 -9.77 -17.79
N GLU A 359 -9.08 -9.69 -16.98
CA GLU A 359 -9.80 -8.48 -16.65
C GLU A 359 -9.55 -8.09 -15.18
N ALA A 360 -8.32 -7.71 -14.86
CA ALA A 360 -8.08 -6.77 -13.77
C ALA A 360 -8.25 -5.33 -14.30
N ASN A 361 -9.33 -5.08 -15.04
CA ASN A 361 -9.86 -3.74 -15.09
C ASN A 361 -10.36 -3.46 -13.68
N PHE A 362 -9.69 -2.52 -13.03
CA PHE A 362 -10.10 -1.87 -11.79
C PHE A 362 -11.48 -1.22 -11.98
N VAL A 363 -12.52 -2.04 -12.01
CA VAL A 363 -13.92 -1.61 -12.07
C VAL A 363 -14.62 -2.33 -10.92
N PHE A 364 -15.00 -1.54 -9.94
CA PHE A 364 -15.97 -1.93 -8.93
C PHE A 364 -17.24 -2.40 -9.65
N TYR A 365 -17.48 -3.71 -9.70
CA TYR A 365 -18.81 -4.26 -9.87
C TYR A 365 -19.14 -5.15 -8.68
N CYS A 366 -20.11 -4.69 -7.90
CA CYS A 366 -20.86 -5.47 -6.94
C CYS A 366 -21.55 -6.63 -7.64
N GLY A 367 -21.47 -7.82 -7.04
CA GLY A 367 -22.38 -8.92 -7.32
C GLY A 367 -21.67 -10.27 -7.50
N GLY A 368 -21.90 -11.18 -6.55
CA GLY A 368 -21.86 -12.62 -6.82
C GLY A 368 -20.55 -13.35 -6.52
N SER A 369 -20.51 -13.91 -5.31
CA SER A 369 -19.92 -15.22 -4.96
C SER A 369 -18.56 -15.61 -5.55
N LEU A 370 -17.51 -15.51 -4.74
CA LEU A 370 -16.38 -16.44 -4.69
C LEU A 370 -15.91 -16.57 -3.23
N MET A 371 -16.73 -17.21 -2.40
CA MET A 371 -16.33 -17.71 -1.09
C MET A 371 -15.71 -19.09 -1.30
N GLU A 372 -14.37 -19.20 -1.30
CA GLU A 372 -13.66 -20.41 -0.85
C GLU A 372 -12.13 -20.30 -0.81
N LEU A 373 -11.51 -19.30 -1.45
CA LEU A 373 -10.04 -19.14 -1.46
C LEU A 373 -9.46 -18.28 -0.32
N SER A 374 -10.28 -17.84 0.65
CA SER A 374 -9.86 -16.97 1.75
C SER A 374 -9.47 -17.69 3.04
N ILE A 375 -9.63 -19.02 3.12
CA ILE A 375 -9.52 -19.73 4.42
C ILE A 375 -8.07 -19.85 4.89
N LEU A 376 -7.08 -20.02 4.00
CA LEU A 376 -5.68 -20.15 4.42
C LEU A 376 -5.02 -18.79 4.74
N THR A 377 -5.36 -17.75 3.98
CA THR A 377 -4.85 -16.38 4.18
C THR A 377 -5.48 -15.70 5.41
N CYS A 378 -6.78 -15.92 5.66
CA CYS A 378 -7.43 -15.40 6.88
C CYS A 378 -6.99 -16.17 8.13
N LYS A 379 -6.78 -17.50 8.08
CA LYS A 379 -6.40 -18.27 9.28
C LYS A 379 -4.96 -18.05 9.75
N LEU A 380 -4.05 -17.66 8.88
CA LEU A 380 -2.67 -17.34 9.27
C LEU A 380 -2.50 -15.91 9.83
N LEU A 381 -3.39 -14.98 9.47
CA LEU A 381 -3.31 -13.57 9.89
C LEU A 381 -4.35 -13.18 10.95
N GLN A 382 -5.42 -13.95 11.13
CA GLN A 382 -6.35 -13.80 12.25
C GLN A 382 -5.95 -14.79 13.36
N GLY A 383 -4.86 -14.46 14.05
CA GLY A 383 -4.68 -14.93 15.42
C GLY A 383 -5.82 -14.35 16.24
N THR A 384 -6.83 -15.17 16.51
CA THR A 384 -7.87 -14.90 17.50
C THR A 384 -7.23 -14.54 18.83
N PHE A 385 -7.39 -13.29 19.24
CA PHE A 385 -7.57 -12.92 20.64
C PHE A 385 -9.07 -12.66 20.86
#